data_AF-A0A5S3UXA4-F1
#
_entry.id   AF-A0A5S3UXA4-F1
#
_cell.length_a   1.000
_cell.length_b   1.000
_cell.length_c   1.000
_cell.angle_alpha   90.00
_cell.angle_beta   90.00
_cell.angle_gamma   90.00
#
_symmetry.space_group_name_H-M   'P 1'
#
loop_
_entity.id
_entity.type
_entity.pdbx_description
1 polymer ?
#
loop_
_entity_poly.entity_id
_entity_poly.type
_entity_poly.pdbx_seq_one_letter_code
_entity_poly.pdbx_strand_id
1 'polypeptide(L)' 'AVALVTEQGYSVPKAAASLGITDKILYNWKAKFEAEQSGTSLSADERTELLRLRKENKELSTVLERIWAMLERICAITT' A
#
# COMPACT_ATOMS: atom_id res chain seq x y z
N ALA A 1 10.39 0.91 -6.58
CA ALA A 1 10.67 0.68 -8.01
C ALA A 1 9.46 0.95 -8.89
N VAL A 2 8.32 0.24 -8.72
CA VAL A 2 7.10 0.47 -9.51
C VAL A 2 6.42 1.81 -9.19
N ALA A 3 6.46 2.24 -7.93
CA ALA A 3 5.94 3.56 -7.49
C ALA A 3 6.53 4.75 -8.28
N LEU A 4 7.79 4.68 -8.74
CA LEU A 4 8.40 5.75 -9.54
C LEU A 4 7.80 5.86 -10.95
N VAL A 5 7.34 4.74 -11.52
CA VAL A 5 6.70 4.70 -12.84
C VAL A 5 5.22 5.10 -12.73
N THR A 6 4.55 4.74 -11.64
CA THR A 6 3.10 4.96 -11.47
C THR A 6 2.75 6.28 -10.78
N GLU A 7 3.58 6.80 -9.87
CA GLU A 7 3.29 8.03 -9.10
C GLU A 7 4.08 9.25 -9.60
N GLN A 8 5.28 9.07 -10.14
CA GLN A 8 6.11 10.18 -10.66
C GLN A 8 6.07 10.33 -12.19
N GLY A 9 5.32 9.48 -12.91
CA GLY A 9 5.12 9.60 -14.36
C GLY A 9 6.38 9.35 -15.21
N TYR A 10 7.40 8.69 -14.66
CA TYR A 10 8.61 8.35 -15.42
C TYR A 10 8.32 7.24 -16.44
N SER A 11 8.77 7.44 -17.68
CA SER A 11 8.79 6.40 -18.72
C SER A 11 9.62 5.20 -18.25
N VAL A 12 9.14 3.97 -18.50
CA VAL A 12 9.77 2.69 -18.11
C VAL A 12 11.29 2.68 -18.38
N PRO A 13 11.81 3.04 -19.57
CA PRO A 13 13.25 3.11 -19.80
C PRO A 13 14.00 4.13 -18.93
N LYS A 14 13.36 5.25 -18.56
CA LYS A 14 13.98 6.30 -17.72
C LYS A 14 14.07 5.87 -16.26
N ALA A 15 13.06 5.15 -15.76
CA ALA A 15 13.08 4.55 -14.43
C ALA A 15 14.07 3.37 -14.35
N ALA A 16 14.20 2.57 -15.42
CA ALA A 16 15.18 1.50 -15.53
C ALA A 16 16.62 2.03 -15.47
N ALA A 17 16.91 3.08 -16.25
CA ALA A 17 18.21 3.75 -16.26
C ALA A 17 18.56 4.40 -14.91
N SER A 18 17.58 5.04 -14.24
CA SER A 18 17.80 5.68 -12.94
C SER A 18 18.07 4.69 -11.80
N LEU A 19 17.64 3.44 -11.96
CA LEU A 19 17.77 2.39 -10.94
C LEU A 19 18.85 1.34 -11.33
N GLY A 20 19.49 1.47 -12.49
CA GLY A 20 20.52 0.54 -12.98
C GLY A 20 20.00 -0.88 -13.26
N ILE A 21 18.69 -1.03 -13.51
CA ILE A 21 18.03 -2.32 -13.77
C ILE A 21 17.60 -2.41 -15.22
N THR A 22 17.63 -3.63 -15.77
CA THR A 22 17.21 -3.89 -17.15
C THR A 22 15.71 -3.67 -17.33
N ASP A 23 15.33 -3.02 -18.41
CA ASP A 23 13.97 -2.63 -18.79
C ASP A 23 12.99 -3.82 -18.74
N LYS A 24 13.47 -5.01 -19.13
CA LYS A 24 12.71 -6.27 -19.09
C LYS A 24 12.22 -6.65 -17.68
N ILE A 25 13.03 -6.36 -16.65
CA ILE A 25 12.65 -6.62 -15.24
C ILE A 25 11.57 -5.63 -14.83
N LEU A 26 11.66 -4.37 -15.27
CA LEU A 26 10.69 -3.35 -14.95
C LEU A 26 9.33 -3.58 -15.64
N TYR A 27 9.32 -4.08 -16.88
CA TYR A 27 8.10 -4.56 -17.53
C TYR A 27 7.46 -5.73 -16.79
N ASN A 28 8.26 -6.72 -16.35
CA ASN A 28 7.76 -7.85 -15.56
C ASN A 28 7.19 -7.41 -14.21
N TRP A 29 7.84 -6.45 -13.53
CA TRP A 29 7.34 -5.90 -12.27
C TRP A 29 6.09 -5.06 -12.46
N LYS A 30 5.99 -4.30 -13.55
CA LYS A 30 4.77 -3.58 -13.93
C LYS A 30 3.62 -4.56 -14.18
N ALA A 31 3.86 -5.63 -14.94
CA ALA A 31 2.86 -6.66 -15.21
C ALA A 31 2.42 -7.40 -13.94
N LYS A 32 3.35 -7.74 -13.03
CA LYS A 32 3.01 -8.32 -11.72
C LYS A 32 2.21 -7.36 -10.86
N PHE A 33 2.61 -6.09 -10.80
CA PHE A 33 1.92 -5.07 -10.03
C PHE A 33 0.50 -4.80 -10.57
N GLU A 34 0.33 -4.74 -11.89
CA GLU A 34 -0.98 -4.64 -12.54
C GLU A 34 -1.85 -5.88 -12.27
N ALA A 35 -1.28 -7.09 -12.30
CA ALA A 35 -1.99 -8.33 -11.97
C ALA A 35 -2.37 -8.44 -10.48
N GLU A 36 -1.55 -7.91 -9.59
CA GLU A 36 -1.83 -7.77 -8.16
C GLU A 36 -2.90 -6.69 -7.90
N GLN A 37 -2.84 -5.55 -8.61
CA GLN A 37 -3.85 -4.48 -8.52
C GLN A 37 -5.20 -4.86 -9.09
N SER A 38 -5.24 -5.60 -10.21
CA SER A 38 -6.47 -6.11 -10.80
C SER A 38 -7.09 -7.24 -9.97
N GLY A 39 -6.38 -7.71 -8.93
CA GLY A 39 -6.79 -8.81 -8.07
C GLY A 39 -6.96 -10.11 -8.83
N THR A 40 -6.46 -10.24 -10.05
CA THR A 40 -6.66 -11.41 -10.92
C THR A 40 -5.95 -12.65 -10.34
N SER A 41 -4.99 -12.44 -9.44
CA SER A 41 -4.34 -13.51 -8.68
C SER A 41 -5.07 -13.92 -7.38
N LEU A 42 -6.12 -13.21 -6.96
CA LEU A 42 -6.86 -13.50 -5.73
C LEU A 42 -8.18 -14.19 -6.06
N SER A 43 -8.37 -15.38 -5.50
CA SER A 43 -9.65 -16.09 -5.47
C SER A 43 -10.76 -15.19 -4.91
N ALA A 44 -12.02 -15.42 -5.31
CA ALA A 44 -13.16 -14.65 -4.80
C ALA A 44 -13.24 -14.67 -3.25
N ASP A 45 -12.81 -15.78 -2.64
CA ASP A 45 -12.73 -15.93 -1.19
C ASP A 45 -11.64 -15.05 -0.58
N GLU A 46 -10.45 -15.02 -1.19
CA GLU A 46 -9.33 -14.18 -0.75
C GLU A 46 -9.66 -12.69 -0.88
N ARG A 47 -10.40 -12.29 -1.91
CA ARG A 47 -10.89 -10.91 -2.06
C ARG A 47 -11.87 -10.52 -0.96
N THR A 48 -12.78 -11.42 -0.62
CA THR A 48 -13.77 -11.21 0.45
C THR A 48 -13.08 -11.06 1.80
N GLU A 49 -12.10 -11.93 2.08
CA GLU A 49 -11.33 -11.87 3.31
C GLU A 49 -10.46 -10.59 3.37
N LEU A 50 -9.87 -10.18 2.25
CA LEU A 50 -9.09 -8.94 2.18
C LEU A 50 -9.95 -7.69 2.42
N LEU A 51 -11.21 -7.69 1.96
CA LEU A 51 -12.16 -6.62 2.29
C LEU A 51 -12.53 -6.61 3.78
N ARG A 52 -12.72 -7.78 4.38
CA ARG A 52 -12.98 -7.93 5.82
C ARG A 52 -11.82 -7.36 6.64
N LEU A 53 -10.59 -7.78 6.31
CA LEU A 53 -9.37 -7.33 6.99
C LEU A 53 -9.12 -5.82 6.81
N ARG A 54 -9.40 -5.25 5.63
CA ARG A 54 -9.29 -3.79 5.43
C ARG A 54 -10.28 -3.01 6.30
N LYS A 55 -11.50 -3.53 6.46
CA LYS A 55 -12.51 -2.91 7.33
C LYS A 55 -12.06 -2.96 8.79
N GLU A 56 -11.63 -4.12 9.27
CA GLU A 56 -11.15 -4.32 10.63
C GLU A 56 -9.92 -3.44 10.92
N ASN A 57 -8.96 -3.35 9.99
CA ASN A 57 -7.80 -2.48 10.15
C ASN A 57 -8.19 -1.00 10.29
N LYS A 58 -9.15 -0.53 9.50
CA LYS A 58 -9.67 0.84 9.61
C LYS A 58 -10.33 1.07 10.97
N GLU A 59 -11.17 0.13 11.42
CA GLU A 59 -11.82 0.21 12.74
C GLU A 59 -10.77 0.25 13.85
N LEU A 60 -9.78 -0.65 13.82
CA LEU A 60 -8.66 -0.67 14.76
C LEU A 60 -7.88 0.65 14.76
N SER A 61 -7.56 1.21 13.59
CA SER A 61 -6.89 2.52 13.48
C SER A 61 -7.71 3.62 14.15
N THR A 62 -9.02 3.68 13.93
CA THR A 62 -9.86 4.68 14.60
C THR A 62 -9.94 4.50 16.12
N VAL A 63 -9.90 3.26 16.61
CA VAL A 63 -9.86 2.97 18.04
C VAL A 63 -8.53 3.39 18.63
N LEU A 64 -7.42 3.08 17.96
CA LEU A 64 -6.08 3.50 18.38
C LEU A 64 -5.97 5.02 18.45
N GLU A 65 -6.45 5.75 17.44
CA GLU A 65 -6.49 7.23 17.46
C GLU A 65 -7.27 7.78 18.65
N ARG A 66 -8.43 7.20 18.96
CA ARG A 66 -9.25 7.60 20.12
C ARG A 66 -8.54 7.32 21.44
N ILE A 67 -7.92 6.15 21.58
CA ILE A 67 -7.15 5.78 22.77
C ILE A 67 -5.97 6.73 22.94
N TRP A 68 -5.25 7.01 21.86
CA TRP A 68 -4.11 7.90 21.88
C TRP A 68 -4.51 9.33 22.30
N ALA A 69 -5.58 9.88 21.71
CA ALA A 69 -6.14 11.18 22.11
C ALA A 69 -6.63 11.19 23.57
N MET A 70 -7.17 10.07 24.07
CA MET A 70 -7.58 9.95 25.48
C MET A 70 -6.36 9.95 26.41
N LEU A 71 -5.29 9.24 26.05
CA LEU A 71 -4.03 9.22 26.81
C LEU A 71 -3.36 10.60 26.82
N GLU A 72 -3.36 11.32 25.70
CA GLU A 72 -2.82 12.68 25.62
C GLU A 72 -3.57 13.64 26.55
N ARG A 73 -4.91 13.57 26.57
CA ARG A 73 -5.74 14.37 27.50
C ARG A 73 -5.51 14.01 28.96
N ILE A 74 -5.33 12.72 29.29
CA ILE A 74 -5.03 12.29 30.65
C ILE A 74 -3.67 12.84 31.09
N CYS A 75 -2.64 12.70 30.24
CA CYS A 75 -1.30 13.21 30.52
C CYS A 75 -1.34 14.71 30.83
N ALA A 76 -2.03 15.51 30.00
CA ALA A 76 -2.16 16.96 30.16
C ALA A 76 -2.90 17.40 31.45
N ILE A 77 -3.70 16.52 32.07
CA ILE A 77 -4.37 16.80 33.34
C ILE A 77 -3.48 16.44 34.54
N THR A 78 -2.55 15.50 34.35
CA THR A 78 -1.70 14.96 35.44
C THR A 78 -0.34 15.64 35.60
N THR A 79 0.10 16.46 34.62
CA THR A 79 1.28 17.35 34.70
C THR A 79 0.87 18.79 35.01
#